data_AF-A0A1Y6DEE2-F1
#
_entry.id   AF-A0A1Y6DEE2-F1
#
_cell.length_a   1.000
_cell.length_b   1.000
_cell.length_c   1.000
_cell.angle_alpha   90.00
_cell.angle_beta   90.00
_cell.angle_gamma   90.00
#
_symmetry.space_group_name_H-M   'P 1'
#
loop_
_entity.id
_entity.type
_entity.pdbx_description
1 polymer ?
#
loop_
_entity_poly.entity_id
_entity_poly.type
_entity_poly.pdbx_seq_one_letter_code
_entity_poly.pdbx_strand_id
1 'polypeptide(L)' 'MNVLITELIRSSTGYFHQTAGVVIGFFNDPEQAHLCANKITVTVGKMAEVCGSQLSVPL' A
#
# COMPACT_ATOMS: atom_id res chain seq x y z
N MET A 1 -7.30 -10.63 6.60
CA MET A 1 -7.32 -9.42 5.75
C MET A 1 -6.98 -8.24 6.63
N ASN A 2 -5.91 -7.48 6.32
CA ASN A 2 -5.52 -6.34 7.15
C ASN A 2 -6.27 -5.08 6.66
N VAL A 3 -7.42 -4.84 7.29
CA VAL A 3 -8.43 -3.86 6.84
C VAL A 3 -7.84 -2.46 6.72
N LEU A 4 -6.99 -2.06 7.68
CA LEU A 4 -6.35 -0.74 7.70
C LEU A 4 -5.46 -0.48 6.48
N ILE A 5 -4.61 -1.44 6.10
CA ILE A 5 -3.74 -1.29 4.92
C ILE A 5 -4.59 -1.13 3.66
N THR A 6 -5.63 -1.95 3.50
CA THR A 6 -6.49 -1.91 2.32
C THR A 6 -7.32 -0.62 2.23
N GLU A 7 -7.74 -0.06 3.37
CA GLU A 7 -8.42 1.23 3.43
C GLU A 7 -7.48 2.41 3.09
N LEU A 8 -6.23 2.35 3.54
CA LEU A 8 -5.23 3.36 3.19
C LEU A 8 -4.92 3.37 1.69
N ILE A 9 -4.86 2.19 1.06
CA ILE A 9 -4.68 2.07 -0.40
C ILE A 9 -5.89 2.66 -1.13
N ARG A 10 -7.12 2.28 -0.75
CA ARG A 10 -8.35 2.79 -1.39
C ARG A 10 -8.53 4.30 -1.21
N SER A 11 -8.26 4.84 -0.02
CA SER A 11 -8.36 6.28 0.26
C SER A 11 -7.29 7.09 -0.49
N SER A 12 -6.22 6.44 -0.94
CA SER A 12 -5.19 7.01 -1.80
C SER A 12 -5.46 6.73 -3.29
N THR A 13 -6.71 6.42 -3.66
CA THR A 13 -7.16 6.13 -5.04
C THR A 13 -6.48 4.93 -5.72
N GLY A 14 -5.81 4.07 -4.94
CA GLY A 14 -5.21 2.83 -5.42
C GLY A 14 -6.18 1.65 -5.39
N TYR A 15 -5.86 0.61 -6.15
CA TYR A 15 -6.47 -0.71 -5.99
C TYR A 15 -5.47 -1.68 -5.37
N PHE A 16 -5.95 -2.75 -4.74
CA PHE A 16 -5.08 -3.71 -4.09
C PHE A 16 -5.43 -5.15 -4.46
N HIS A 17 -4.42 -6.00 -4.38
CA HIS A 17 -4.51 -7.44 -4.47
C HIS A 17 -3.77 -8.06 -3.29
N GLN A 18 -4.33 -9.11 -2.67
CA GLN A 18 -3.69 -9.80 -1.56
C GLN A 18 -3.32 -11.22 -2.01
N THR A 19 -2.04 -11.57 -1.88
CA THR A 19 -1.54 -12.92 -2.19
C THR A 19 -0.41 -13.30 -1.25
N ALA A 20 -0.35 -14.58 -0.85
CA ALA A 20 0.73 -15.16 -0.06
C ALA A 20 1.18 -14.33 1.17
N GLY A 21 0.24 -13.70 1.89
CA GLY A 21 0.58 -12.87 3.06
C GLY A 21 1.18 -11.50 2.71
N VAL A 22 1.02 -11.03 1.48
CA VAL A 22 1.44 -9.70 1.04
C VAL A 22 0.24 -8.96 0.47
N VAL A 23 0.09 -7.69 0.81
CA VAL A 23 -0.83 -6.77 0.15
C VAL A 23 -0.04 -5.98 -0.88
N ILE A 24 -0.45 -6.09 -2.14
CA ILE A 24 0.10 -5.35 -3.26
C ILE A 24 -0.90 -4.25 -3.62
N GLY A 25 -0.46 -3.00 -3.62
CA GLY A 25 -1.24 -1.84 -4.05
C GLY A 25 -0.71 -1.30 -5.37
N PHE A 26 -1.61 -0.82 -6.21
CA PHE A 26 -1.29 -0.25 -7.52
C PHE A 26 -1.95 1.12 -7.65
N PHE A 27 -1.19 2.07 -8.19
CA PHE A 27 -1.56 3.47 -8.34
C PHE A 27 -1.35 3.91 -9.79
N ASN A 28 -2.01 5.00 -10.18
CA ASN A 28 -1.82 5.60 -11.50
C ASN A 28 -0.54 6.46 -11.55
N ASP A 29 -0.04 6.86 -10.39
CA ASP A 29 1.08 7.77 -10.24
C ASP A 29 2.07 7.25 -9.18
N PRO A 30 3.39 7.28 -9.46
CA PRO A 30 4.40 6.78 -8.52
C PRO A 30 4.48 7.61 -7.23
N GLU A 31 4.22 8.90 -7.30
CA GLU A 31 4.20 9.78 -6.13
C GLU A 31 3.08 9.37 -5.17
N GLN A 32 1.91 9.01 -5.69
CA GLN A 32 0.81 8.44 -4.89
C GLN A 32 1.20 7.14 -4.18
N ALA A 33 1.94 6.25 -4.85
CA ALA A 33 2.41 5.00 -4.25
C ALA A 33 3.36 5.28 -3.08
N HIS A 34 4.30 6.24 -3.25
CA HIS A 34 5.21 6.68 -2.18
C HIS A 34 4.47 7.33 -1.01
N LEU A 35 3.50 8.22 -1.27
CA LEU A 35 2.69 8.83 -0.23
C LEU A 35 1.86 7.80 0.54
N CYS A 36 1.30 6.81 -0.15
CA CYS A 36 0.56 5.72 0.49
C CYS A 36 1.48 4.85 1.37
N ALA A 37 2.67 4.50 0.88
CA ALA A 37 3.66 3.75 1.66
C ALA A 37 4.08 4.48 2.94
N ASN A 38 4.29 5.79 2.87
CA ASN A 38 4.56 6.62 4.05
C ASN A 38 3.39 6.60 5.04
N LYS A 39 2.15 6.74 4.57
CA LYS A 39 0.95 6.62 5.44
C LYS A 39 0.86 5.26 6.12
N ILE A 40 1.09 4.18 5.38
CA ILE A 40 1.07 2.82 5.93
C ILE A 40 2.14 2.65 7.02
N THR A 41 3.35 3.18 6.77
CA THR A 41 4.45 3.13 7.73
C THR A 41 4.11 3.90 9.01
N VAL A 42 3.57 5.12 8.87
CA VAL A 42 3.23 5.98 10.03
C VAL A 42 2.02 5.45 10.81
N THR A 43 0.98 4.98 10.13
CA THR A 43 -0.28 4.57 10.77
C THR A 43 -0.24 3.14 11.29
N VAL A 44 0.42 2.23 10.58
CA VAL A 44 0.40 0.78 10.89
C VAL A 44 1.74 0.32 11.47
N GLY A 45 2.81 1.11 11.34
CA GLY A 45 4.16 0.72 11.77
C GLY A 45 4.82 -0.33 10.87
N LYS A 46 4.25 -0.57 9.69
CA LYS A 46 4.76 -1.58 8.74
C LYS A 46 5.48 -0.91 7.58
N MET A 47 6.68 -1.42 7.28
CA MET A 47 7.40 -0.98 6.09
C MET A 47 6.69 -1.46 4.83
N ALA A 48 6.49 -0.51 3.91
CA ALA A 48 5.94 -0.73 2.60
C ALA A 48 7.05 -0.52 1.56
N GLU A 49 7.25 -1.48 0.68
CA GLU A 49 8.20 -1.36 -0.43
C GLU A 49 7.50 -0.74 -1.65
N VAL A 50 8.13 0.22 -2.32
CA VAL A 50 7.57 0.91 -3.49
C VAL A 50 8.48 0.68 -4.70
N CYS A 51 7.87 0.29 -5.82
CA CYS A 51 8.53 0.14 -7.11
C CYS A 51 7.67 0.82 -8.19
N GLY A 52 8.05 2.04 -8.58
CA GLY A 52 7.23 2.86 -9.48
C GLY A 52 5.86 3.14 -8.86
N SER A 53 4.79 2.78 -9.57
CA SER A 53 3.41 2.95 -9.09
C SER A 53 2.85 1.72 -8.35
N GLN A 54 3.71 0.76 -7.99
CA GLN A 54 3.34 -0.41 -7.20
C GLN A 54 3.91 -0.30 -5.77
N LEU A 55 3.11 -0.74 -4.80
CA LEU A 55 3.45 -0.81 -3.38
C LEU A 55 3.26 -2.26 -2.90
N SER A 56 4.12 -2.75 -2.01
CA SER A 56 4.01 -4.08 -1.42
C SER A 56 4.15 -3.99 0.11
N VAL A 57 3.26 -4.65 0.85
CA VAL A 57 3.24 -4.64 2.32
C VAL A 57 3.11 -6.07 2.85
N PRO A 58 4.07 -6.56 3.65
CA PRO A 58 3.95 -7.86 4.29
C PRO A 58 2.89 -7.84 5.43
N LEU A 59 2.09 -8.90 5.50
CA LEU A 59 1.03 -9.09 6.51
C LEU A 59 1.51 -9.71 7.81
#